data_AF-A0A4V1KUP4-F1
#
_entry.id   AF-A0A4V1KUP4-F1
#
_cell.length_a   1.000
_cell.length_b   1.000
_cell.length_c   1.000
_cell.angle_alpha   90.00
_cell.angle_beta   90.00
_cell.angle_gamma   90.00
#
_symmetry.space_group_name_H-M   'P 1'
#
loop_
_entity.id
_entity.type
_entity.pdbx_description
1 polymer ?
#
loop_
_entity_poly.entity_id
_entity_poly.type
_entity_poly.pdbx_seq_one_letter_code
_entity_poly.pdbx_strand_id
1 'polypeptide(L)'
;MARLVEIQACQTLPPVLHVRVGDVLMFGASGGHILEGETTVELLGVLSTGVLSDDGQPLSPVGPPTNTLFRAVQIGQARIEVIRGDPWQATPQRHEIAIVVTV
;
A
#
# COMPACT_ATOMS: atom_id res chain seq x y z
N MET A 1 14.39 -10.23 7.07
CA MET A 1 13.26 -9.83 7.93
C MET A 1 12.34 -8.97 7.09
N ALA A 2 11.03 -9.26 7.12
CA ALA A 2 10.03 -8.40 6.51
C ALA A 2 9.93 -7.08 7.30
N ARG A 3 9.85 -5.96 6.59
CA ARG A 3 9.68 -4.62 7.18
C ARG A 3 8.36 -4.05 6.73
N LEU A 4 7.65 -3.39 7.64
CA LEU A 4 6.59 -2.46 7.25
C LEU A 4 7.24 -1.13 6.86
N VAL A 5 7.10 -0.73 5.61
CA VAL A 5 7.63 0.50 5.05
C VAL A 5 6.46 1.44 4.80
N GLU A 6 6.32 2.42 5.68
CA GLU A 6 5.31 3.46 5.53
C GLU A 6 5.74 4.46 4.44
N ILE A 7 5.02 4.48 3.34
CA ILE A 7 5.17 5.50 2.30
C ILE A 7 4.28 6.68 2.70
N GLN A 8 4.77 7.45 3.67
CA GLN A 8 4.13 8.66 4.16
C GLN A 8 3.86 9.64 3.02
N ALA A 9 2.87 10.50 3.23
CA ALA A 9 2.36 11.50 2.29
C ALA A 9 3.42 12.53 1.84
N CYS A 10 4.45 12.11 1.12
CA CYS A 10 5.12 13.00 0.19
C CYS A 10 4.01 13.56 -0.70
N GLN A 11 3.89 14.89 -0.74
CA GLN A 11 2.93 15.58 -1.62
C GLN A 11 3.03 15.07 -3.07
N THR A 12 4.21 14.56 -3.43
CA THR A 12 4.46 13.81 -4.65
C THR A 12 4.99 12.43 -4.29
N LEU A 13 4.26 11.38 -4.70
CA LEU A 13 4.76 10.01 -4.63
C LEU A 13 6.00 9.86 -5.53
N PRO A 14 7.06 9.17 -5.09
CA PRO A 14 8.21 8.92 -5.94
C PRO A 14 7.77 8.04 -7.12
N PRO A 15 8.25 8.30 -8.35
CA PRO A 15 7.89 7.50 -9.52
C PRO A 15 8.49 6.09 -9.47
N VAL A 16 9.53 5.88 -8.66
CA VAL A 16 10.23 4.59 -8.50
C VAL A 16 10.54 4.37 -7.03
N LEU A 17 10.29 3.15 -6.53
CA LEU A 17 10.65 2.69 -5.19
C LEU A 17 11.55 1.45 -5.27
N HIS A 18 12.69 1.53 -4.60
CA HIS A 18 13.60 0.39 -4.41
C HIS A 18 13.33 -0.26 -3.06
N VAL A 19 12.98 -1.53 -3.08
CA VAL A 19 12.56 -2.29 -1.90
C VAL A 19 13.22 -3.66 -1.88
N ARG A 20 13.12 -4.36 -0.75
CA ARG A 20 13.63 -5.73 -0.60
C ARG A 20 12.52 -6.76 -0.62
N VAL A 21 12.85 -7.97 -1.03
CA VAL A 21 11.93 -9.12 -0.91
C VAL A 21 11.45 -9.24 0.55
N GLY A 22 10.14 -9.33 0.73
CA GLY A 22 9.46 -9.39 2.01
C GLY A 22 9.09 -8.04 2.62
N ASP A 23 9.50 -6.91 2.05
CA ASP A 23 8.99 -5.61 2.48
C ASP A 23 7.48 -5.49 2.21
N VAL A 24 6.74 -4.94 3.18
CA VAL A 24 5.33 -4.58 3.06
C VAL A 24 5.25 -3.07 2.95
N LEU A 25 4.75 -2.58 1.82
CA LEU A 25 4.63 -1.16 1.51
C LEU A 25 3.23 -0.70 1.91
N MET A 26 3.16 0.32 2.77
CA MET A 26 1.90 0.93 3.21
C MET A 26 1.77 2.32 2.60
N PHE A 27 0.81 2.48 1.71
CA PHE A 27 0.48 3.76 1.10
C PHE A 27 -0.76 4.35 1.75
N GLY A 28 -0.71 5.62 2.14
CA GLY A 28 -1.92 6.39 2.46
C GLY A 28 -2.78 6.56 1.20
N ALA A 29 -3.75 5.67 1.00
CA ALA A 29 -4.49 5.47 -0.24
C ALA A 29 -5.76 4.66 0.02
N SER A 30 -6.85 5.01 -0.66
CA SER A 30 -8.15 4.34 -0.56
C SER A 30 -8.22 3.05 -1.39
N GLY A 31 -7.27 2.85 -2.30
CA GLY A 31 -7.10 1.61 -3.06
C GLY A 31 -5.80 1.57 -3.84
N GLY A 32 -5.59 0.47 -4.53
CA GLY A 32 -4.45 0.30 -5.42
C GLY A 32 -4.56 -0.97 -6.26
N HIS A 33 -3.90 -0.97 -7.39
CA HIS A 33 -3.97 -2.02 -8.41
C HIS A 33 -2.55 -2.39 -8.84
N ILE A 34 -2.33 -3.65 -9.22
CA ILE A 34 -1.12 -4.05 -9.93
C ILE A 34 -1.40 -3.92 -11.42
N LEU A 35 -0.57 -3.14 -12.11
CA LEU A 35 -0.66 -2.98 -13.55
C LEU A 35 0.20 -4.03 -14.26
N GLU A 36 1.40 -4.30 -13.72
CA GLU A 36 2.38 -5.25 -14.26
C GLU A 36 3.18 -5.89 -13.12
N GLY A 37 3.66 -7.13 -13.32
CA GLY A 37 4.55 -7.82 -12.37
C GLY A 37 3.82 -8.43 -11.16
N GLU A 38 2.65 -9.06 -11.38
CA GLU A 38 1.85 -9.75 -10.34
C GLU A 38 2.61 -10.83 -9.57
N THR A 39 3.67 -11.37 -10.16
CA THR A 39 4.53 -12.34 -9.49
C THR A 39 5.59 -11.66 -8.62
N THR A 40 5.96 -10.41 -8.90
CA THR A 40 6.98 -9.61 -8.19
C THR A 40 6.40 -8.94 -6.94
N VAL A 41 5.18 -8.41 -7.04
CA VAL A 41 4.47 -7.69 -5.98
C VAL A 41 3.07 -8.27 -5.85
N GLU A 42 2.56 -8.32 -4.62
CA GLU A 42 1.21 -8.75 -4.29
C GLU A 42 0.43 -7.61 -3.65
N LEU A 43 -0.82 -7.41 -4.03
CA LEU A 43 -1.75 -6.49 -3.35
C LEU A 43 -2.38 -7.22 -2.17
N LEU A 44 -2.08 -6.80 -0.94
CA LEU A 44 -2.69 -7.38 0.26
C LEU A 44 -4.08 -6.80 0.55
N GLY A 45 -4.40 -5.66 -0.06
CA GLY A 45 -5.69 -4.99 0.08
C GLY A 45 -5.64 -3.74 0.95
N VAL A 46 -6.81 -3.27 1.35
CA VAL A 46 -6.98 -2.08 2.18
C VAL A 46 -6.80 -2.43 3.66
N LEU A 47 -6.04 -1.62 4.37
CA LEU A 47 -5.83 -1.72 5.81
C LEU A 47 -6.61 -0.62 6.53
N SER A 48 -7.46 -1.03 7.47
CA SER A 48 -8.04 -0.14 8.48
C SER A 48 -7.31 -0.39 9.80
N THR A 49 -6.63 0.63 10.32
CA THR A 49 -5.96 0.55 11.62
C THR A 49 -7.01 0.52 12.73
N GLY A 50 -6.96 -0.49 13.59
CA GLY A 50 -7.85 -0.63 14.74
C GLY A 50 -7.05 -0.90 16.03
N VAL A 51 -7.69 -0.65 17.17
CA VAL A 51 -7.19 -1.07 18.48
C VAL A 51 -7.99 -2.30 18.89
N LEU A 52 -7.36 -3.28 19.53
CA LEU A 52 -8.05 -4.42 20.14
C LEU A 52 -8.06 -4.26 21.67
N SER A 53 -9.11 -4.70 22.33
CA SER A 53 -9.10 -4.98 23.77
C SER A 53 -8.28 -6.24 24.08
N ASP A 54 -8.04 -6.45 25.36
CA ASP A 54 -7.34 -7.62 25.91
C ASP A 54 -8.07 -8.95 25.65
N ASP A 55 -9.39 -8.92 25.46
CA ASP A 55 -10.20 -10.06 25.02
C ASP A 55 -10.25 -10.26 23.49
N GLY A 56 -9.48 -9.46 22.73
CA GLY A 56 -9.38 -9.54 21.28
C GLY A 56 -10.54 -8.88 20.53
N GLN A 57 -11.46 -8.20 21.21
CA GLN A 57 -12.51 -7.45 20.54
C GLN A 57 -11.99 -6.13 19.95
N PRO A 58 -12.45 -5.70 18.76
CA PRO A 58 -12.02 -4.43 18.19
C PRO A 58 -12.61 -3.23 18.94
N LEU A 59 -11.72 -2.46 19.57
CA LEU A 59 -11.93 -1.11 20.11
C LEU A 59 -11.58 -0.05 19.03
N SER A 60 -12.02 -0.23 17.80
CA SER A 60 -11.61 0.63 16.69
C SER A 60 -12.29 2.01 16.77
N PRO A 61 -11.55 3.14 16.68
CA PRO A 61 -12.18 4.40 16.27
C PRO A 61 -12.71 4.24 14.83
N VAL A 62 -13.96 4.65 14.60
CA VAL A 62 -14.63 4.53 13.30
C VAL A 62 -14.02 5.54 12.32
N GLY A 63 -13.55 5.06 11.16
CA GLY A 63 -13.03 5.89 10.07
C GLY A 63 -12.90 5.12 8.76
N PRO A 64 -12.85 5.80 7.60
CA PRO A 64 -12.67 5.16 6.31
C PRO A 64 -11.28 4.49 6.21
N PRO A 65 -11.12 3.46 5.34
CA PRO A 65 -9.81 2.87 5.07
C PRO A 65 -8.84 3.96 4.60
N THR A 66 -7.70 4.07 5.27
CA THR A 66 -6.71 5.10 4.97
C THR A 66 -5.51 4.56 4.23
N ASN A 67 -5.32 3.24 4.21
CA ASN A 67 -4.10 2.62 3.73
C ASN A 67 -4.35 1.47 2.75
N THR A 68 -3.51 1.38 1.72
CA THR A 68 -3.41 0.23 0.82
C THR A 68 -2.05 -0.43 0.98
N LEU A 69 -2.04 -1.76 1.10
CA LEU A 69 -0.84 -2.55 1.37
C LEU A 69 -0.42 -3.36 0.14
N PHE A 70 0.88 -3.33 -0.16
CA PHE A 70 1.52 -4.20 -1.14
C PHE A 70 2.67 -4.98 -0.49
N ARG A 71 2.94 -6.20 -0.92
CA ARG A 71 4.09 -7.00 -0.47
C ARG A 71 5.03 -7.27 -1.63
N ALA A 72 6.32 -7.01 -1.44
CA ALA A 72 7.36 -7.45 -2.37
C ALA A 72 7.60 -8.96 -2.20
N VAL A 73 7.30 -9.76 -3.22
CA VAL A 73 7.29 -11.22 -3.15
C VAL A 73 8.58 -11.84 -3.67
N GLN A 74 9.10 -11.35 -4.80
CA GLN A 74 10.35 -11.84 -5.37
C GLN A 74 11.10 -10.73 -6.12
N ILE A 75 12.36 -10.98 -6.45
CA ILE A 75 13.22 -10.07 -7.20
C ILE A 75 12.60 -9.80 -8.57
N GLY A 76 12.60 -8.53 -8.98
CA GLY A 76 12.05 -8.13 -10.27
C GLY A 76 11.56 -6.70 -10.30
N GLN A 77 10.75 -6.40 -11.31
CA GLN A 77 10.08 -5.12 -11.45
C GLN A 77 8.57 -5.33 -11.49
N ALA A 78 7.83 -4.38 -10.93
CA ALA A 78 6.39 -4.29 -11.00
C ALA A 78 5.98 -2.84 -11.22
N ARG A 79 4.78 -2.65 -11.74
CA ARG A 79 4.14 -1.34 -11.85
C ARG A 79 2.81 -1.39 -11.13
N ILE A 80 2.62 -0.48 -10.19
CA ILE A 80 1.40 -0.38 -9.40
C ILE A 80 0.73 0.97 -9.63
N GLU A 81 -0.58 1.00 -9.49
CA GLU A 81 -1.36 2.21 -9.38
C GLU A 81 -1.83 2.36 -7.93
N VAL A 82 -1.71 3.58 -7.39
CA VAL A 82 -2.21 3.94 -6.06
C VAL A 82 -3.30 4.99 -6.22
N ILE A 83 -4.44 4.75 -5.59
CA ILE A 83 -5.65 5.59 -5.70
C ILE A 83 -5.81 6.38 -4.41
N ARG A 84 -5.81 7.71 -4.51
CA ARG A 84 -5.92 8.66 -3.39
C ARG A 84 -7.13 9.58 -3.55
N GLY A 85 -7.62 10.09 -2.43
CA GLY A 85 -8.80 10.96 -2.37
C GLY A 85 -10.10 10.20 -2.09
N ASP A 86 -11.18 10.95 -1.93
CA ASP A 86 -12.52 10.42 -1.70
C ASP A 86 -13.08 9.80 -3.00
N PRO A 87 -13.29 8.47 -3.06
CA PRO A 87 -13.79 7.82 -4.26
C PRO A 87 -15.29 8.05 -4.51
N TRP A 88 -16.03 8.65 -3.57
CA TRP A 88 -17.47 8.92 -3.68
C TRP A 88 -17.81 10.39 -3.97
N GLN A 89 -16.96 11.35 -3.59
CA GLN A 89 -17.27 12.78 -3.72
C GLN A 89 -16.36 13.57 -4.67
N ALA A 90 -15.19 13.05 -5.06
CA ALA A 90 -14.24 13.74 -5.93
C ALA A 90 -13.65 12.81 -7.00
N THR A 91 -13.08 13.37 -8.07
CA THR A 91 -12.26 12.59 -9.01
C THR A 91 -11.03 12.06 -8.28
N PRO A 92 -10.88 10.74 -8.12
CA PRO A 92 -9.77 10.18 -7.37
C PRO A 92 -8.45 10.43 -8.11
N GLN A 93 -7.40 10.76 -7.36
CA GLN A 93 -6.06 10.92 -7.90
C GLN A 93 -5.41 9.55 -8.05
N ARG A 94 -4.95 9.23 -9.25
CA ARG A 94 -4.24 7.98 -9.55
C ARG A 94 -2.77 8.26 -9.78
N HIS A 95 -1.92 7.49 -9.14
CA HIS A 95 -0.47 7.62 -9.26
C HIS A 95 0.14 6.27 -9.60
N GLU A 96 0.85 6.22 -10.73
CA GLU A 96 1.65 5.05 -11.09
C GLU A 96 3.01 5.10 -10.40
N ILE A 97 3.46 3.95 -9.90
CA ILE A 97 4.75 3.79 -9.24
C ILE A 97 5.41 2.51 -9.76
N ALA A 98 6.66 2.63 -10.19
CA ALA A 98 7.50 1.48 -10.47
C ALA A 98 8.11 0.94 -9.17
N ILE A 99 7.97 -0.36 -8.93
CA ILE A 99 8.57 -1.05 -7.80
C ILE A 99 9.72 -1.91 -8.31
N VAL A 100 10.92 -1.66 -7.78
CA VAL A 100 12.12 -2.45 -8.06
C VAL A 100 12.44 -3.27 -6.81
N VAL A 101 12.27 -4.58 -6.91
CA VAL A 101 12.49 -5.50 -5.79
C VAL A 101 13.87 -6.14 -5.91
N THR A 102 14.65 -6.02 -4.84
CA THR A 102 16.01 -6.56 -4.70
C THR A 102 16.11 -7.46 -3.46
N VAL A 103 17.28 -8.05 -3.21
CA VAL A 103 17.56 -8.85 -2.00
C VAL A 103 17.67 -8.03 -0.73
#